data_AF-A0A7C4HP41-F1
#
_entry.id   AF-A0A7C4HP41-F1
#
_cell.length_a   1.000
_cell.length_b   1.000
_cell.length_c   1.000
_cell.angle_alpha   90.00
_cell.angle_beta   90.00
_cell.angle_gamma   90.00
#
_symmetry.space_group_name_H-M   'P 1'
#
loop_
_entity.id
_entity.type
_entity.pdbx_description
1 polymer ?
#
loop_
_entity_poly.entity_id
_entity_poly.type
_entity_poly.pdbx_seq_one_letter_code
_entity_poly.pdbx_strand_id
1 'polypeptide(L)' 'REVKSLIKASSQLKCKDLLVITWDYEDEQKIKNKKIVFKPLWKWLLI' A
#
# COMPACT_ATOMS: atom_id res chain seq x y z
N ARG A 1 -10.83 -4.47 -8.98
CA ARG A 1 -11.70 -5.10 -7.94
C ARG A 1 -10.93 -5.41 -6.65
N GLU A 2 -9.59 -5.45 -6.67
CA GLU A 2 -8.74 -5.89 -5.54
C GLU A 2 -8.35 -4.80 -4.53
N VAL A 3 -8.21 -3.53 -4.97
CA VAL A 3 -7.82 -2.41 -4.09
C VAL A 3 -8.82 -2.16 -2.96
N LYS A 4 -10.13 -2.36 -3.21
CA LYS A 4 -11.18 -2.21 -2.18
C LYS A 4 -11.02 -3.24 -1.05
N SER A 5 -10.64 -4.46 -1.35
CA SER A 5 -10.38 -5.51 -0.36
C SER A 5 -9.17 -5.16 0.50
N LEU A 6 -8.13 -4.60 -0.12
CA LEU A 6 -6.90 -4.19 0.54
C LEU A 6 -7.14 -3.00 1.48
N ILE A 7 -7.95 -2.02 1.05
CA ILE A 7 -8.41 -0.90 1.90
C ILE A 7 -9.28 -1.40 3.05
N LYS A 8 -10.13 -2.41 2.83
CA LYS A 8 -10.98 -2.99 3.88
C LYS A 8 -10.14 -3.74 4.92
N ALA A 9 -9.21 -4.58 4.49
CA ALA A 9 -8.26 -5.29 5.36
C ALA A 9 -7.38 -4.31 6.16
N SER A 10 -6.85 -3.26 5.50
CA SER A 10 -6.15 -2.14 6.14
C SER A 10 -6.95 -1.49 7.29
N SER A 11 -8.25 -1.29 7.04
CA SER A 11 -9.15 -0.71 8.03
C SER A 11 -9.38 -1.64 9.21
N GLN A 12 -9.51 -2.95 8.96
CA GLN A 12 -9.73 -3.97 9.98
C GLN A 12 -8.47 -4.23 10.83
N LEU A 13 -7.29 -4.23 10.20
CA LEU A 13 -6.02 -4.50 10.87
C LEU A 13 -5.48 -3.30 11.68
N LYS A 14 -6.17 -2.15 11.67
CA LYS A 14 -5.73 -0.88 12.30
C LYS A 14 -4.30 -0.46 11.96
N CYS A 15 -3.73 -0.94 10.85
CA CYS A 15 -2.44 -0.47 10.37
C CYS A 15 -2.54 1.01 9.97
N LYS A 16 -1.61 1.82 10.48
CA LYS A 16 -1.44 3.24 10.11
C LYS A 16 -0.64 3.38 8.81
N ASP A 17 0.33 2.49 8.62
CA ASP A 17 1.21 2.44 7.47
C ASP A 17 0.91 1.19 6.65
N LEU A 18 0.68 1.39 5.35
CA LEU A 18 0.44 0.32 4.40
C LEU A 18 1.47 0.41 3.29
N LEU A 19 2.07 -0.74 3.00
CA LEU A 19 2.97 -0.92 1.88
C LEU A 19 2.32 -1.90 0.91
N VAL A 20 2.16 -1.49 -0.34
CA VAL A 20 1.70 -2.34 -1.43
C VAL A 20 2.85 -2.50 -2.40
N ILE A 21 3.29 -3.74 -2.61
CA ILE A 21 4.34 -4.02 -3.57
C ILE A 21 3.71 -4.30 -4.92
N THR A 22 4.15 -3.56 -5.95
CA THR A 22 3.62 -3.66 -7.32
C THR A 22 4.75 -4.00 -8.29
N TRP A 23 4.42 -4.36 -9.54
CA TRP A 23 5.46 -4.64 -10.54
C TRP A 23 6.23 -3.39 -10.98
N ASP A 24 5.52 -2.29 -11.27
CA ASP A 24 6.13 -1.02 -11.71
C ASP A 24 5.37 0.23 -11.25
N TYR A 25 4.40 0.08 -10.35
CA TYR A 25 3.51 1.16 -9.94
C TYR A 25 3.98 1.79 -8.62
N GLU A 26 4.43 3.04 -8.69
CA GLU A 26 4.81 3.82 -7.53
C GLU A 26 3.78 4.93 -7.29
N ASP A 27 3.21 4.96 -6.09
CA ASP A 27 2.17 5.92 -5.72
C ASP A 27 2.12 6.08 -4.20
N GLU A 28 1.65 7.22 -3.72
CA GLU A 28 1.44 7.49 -2.30
C GLU A 28 0.07 8.13 -2.08
N GLN A 29 -0.80 7.39 -1.41
CA GLN A 29 -2.15 7.87 -1.07
C GLN A 29 -2.30 8.03 0.43
N LYS A 30 -2.68 9.24 0.86
CA LYS A 30 -3.11 9.52 2.22
C LYS A 30 -4.63 9.50 2.29
N ILE A 31 -5.17 8.51 2.98
CA ILE A 31 -6.62 8.39 3.22
C ILE A 31 -6.86 8.43 4.72
N LYS A 32 -7.63 9.42 5.19
CA LYS A 32 -8.10 9.53 6.59
C LYS A 32 -7.01 9.25 7.62
N ASN A 33 -5.86 9.92 7.49
CA ASN A 33 -4.72 9.83 8.41
C ASN A 33 -3.93 8.50 8.37
N LYS A 34 -4.16 7.68 7.34
CA LYS A 34 -3.34 6.50 7.02
C LYS A 34 -2.57 6.75 5.73
N LYS A 35 -1.32 6.31 5.69
CA LYS A 35 -0.45 6.44 4.51
C LYS A 35 -0.36 5.09 3.82
N ILE A 36 -0.71 5.06 2.54
CA ILE A 36 -0.59 3.90 1.67
C ILE A 36 0.49 4.21 0.66
N VAL A 37 1.59 3.47 0.72
CA VAL A 37 2.70 3.56 -0.21
C VAL A 37 2.65 2.37 -1.14
N PHE A 38 2.58 2.63 -2.43
CA PHE A 38 2.79 1.65 -3.48
C PHE A 38 4.24 1.75 -3.91
N LYS A 39 4.97 0.65 -3.80
CA LYS A 39 6.40 0.60 -4.13
C LYS A 39 6.65 -0.53 -5.13
N PRO A 40 7.46 -0.33 -6.16
CA PRO A 40 7.82 -1.40 -7.08
C PRO A 40 8.61 -2.50 -6.37
N LEU A 41 8.37 -3.76 -6.76
CA LEU A 41 9.04 -4.94 -6.22
C LEU A 41 10.55 -4.85 -6.37
N TRP A 42 11.03 -4.38 -7.52
CA TRP A 42 12.45 -4.20 -7.78
C TRP A 42 13.08 -3.16 -6.83
N LYS A 43 12.41 -2.04 -6.55
CA LYS A 43 12.87 -1.07 -5.53
C LYS A 43 12.84 -1.63 -4.10
N TRP A 44 12.04 -2.66 -3.85
CA TRP A 44 11.98 -3.33 -2.55
C TRP A 44 13.09 -4.39 -2.41
N LEU A 45 13.40 -5.10 -3.49
CA LEU A 45 14.41 -6.17 -3.52
C LEU A 45 15.85 -5.67 -3.64
N LEU A 46 16.08 -4.48 -4.23
CA LEU A 46 17.41 -3.87 -4.41
C LEU A 46 17.95 -3.20 -3.13
N ILE A 47 17.83 -3.87 -1.98
CA ILE A 47 18.43 -3.44 -0.71
C ILE A 47 19.93 -3.75 -0.67
#